data_AF-A0A2N6GJ85-F1
#
_entry.id   AF-A0A2N6GJ85-F1
#
_cell.length_a   1.000
_cell.length_b   1.000
_cell.length_c   1.000
_cell.angle_alpha   90.00
_cell.angle_beta   90.00
_cell.angle_gamma   90.00
#
_symmetry.space_group_name_H-M   'P 1'
#
loop_
_entity.id
_entity.type
_entity.pdbx_description
1 polymer ?
#
loop_
_entity_poly.entity_id
_entity_poly.type
_entity_poly.pdbx_seq_one_letter_code
_entity_poly.pdbx_strand_id
1 'polypeptide(L)'
;MRLAPKTLFGRMTLILILGLILAQVISATLLLKDRRDIIQDRFGLQLIQRIASVVTLMEEMSPQKREQMLTALSSATFRVTLSDTPYNESDAARPSNHLAFLLSQALPGHKEVRVSVGDISDRFRHRRDRRSDESGTMPMERRRDHQPGFGPWRSAAKPVIATAQVKLRDGQWIIFSRPLPDEAVHWPMKVLGFLLALLVSIIIIALIAVRLVTKPLTTLSAAAESLGKNIDNPPLAEKGPQEVRQAAQAFNTMQKRLQRYIDDRNQVLAAVSHDLKTPITRLRLRTELLEDSQLASKIDADLNEMEQMVTASLDYLRGTD
;
A
#
# COMPACT_ATOMS: atom_id res chain seq x y z
N MET A 1 25.99 -9.47 -3.66
CA MET A 1 25.54 -8.34 -2.80
C MET A 1 24.43 -8.83 -1.87
N ARG A 2 24.64 -8.84 -0.55
CA ARG A 2 23.60 -9.22 0.42
C ARG A 2 22.68 -8.00 0.64
N LEU A 3 21.64 -7.87 -0.18
CA LEU A 3 20.60 -6.82 -0.06
C LEU A 3 19.62 -7.05 1.10
N ALA A 4 19.74 -8.15 1.84
CA ALA A 4 18.85 -8.43 2.96
C ALA A 4 19.18 -7.52 4.16
N PRO A 5 18.20 -6.81 4.74
CA PRO A 5 18.40 -6.02 5.94
C PRO A 5 18.92 -6.89 7.10
N LYS A 6 19.83 -6.31 7.90
CA LYS A 6 20.49 -7.01 9.02
C LYS A 6 19.58 -7.12 10.26
N THR A 7 18.57 -6.25 10.38
CA THR A 7 17.64 -6.24 11.52
C THR A 7 16.44 -7.15 11.26
N LEU A 8 15.93 -7.79 12.33
CA LEU A 8 14.65 -8.54 12.28
C LEU A 8 13.51 -7.67 11.75
N PHE A 9 13.49 -6.40 12.18
CA PHE A 9 12.55 -5.38 11.68
C PHE A 9 12.57 -5.27 10.15
N GLY A 10 13.77 -5.07 9.56
CA GLY A 10 13.89 -4.89 8.12
C GLY A 10 13.50 -6.16 7.36
N ARG A 11 13.82 -7.35 7.87
CA ARG A 11 13.48 -8.63 7.22
C ARG A 11 11.97 -8.87 7.21
N MET A 12 11.32 -8.71 8.37
CA MET A 12 9.86 -8.84 8.51
C MET A 12 9.14 -7.82 7.62
N THR A 13 9.58 -6.57 7.65
CA THR A 13 9.00 -5.49 6.83
C THR A 13 9.13 -5.79 5.34
N LEU A 14 10.30 -6.26 4.90
CA LEU A 14 10.55 -6.57 3.50
C LEU A 14 9.70 -7.75 3.02
N ILE A 15 9.58 -8.83 3.82
CA ILE A 15 8.73 -9.98 3.49
C ILE A 15 7.26 -9.57 3.37
N LEU A 16 6.77 -8.77 4.32
CA LEU A 16 5.39 -8.27 4.32
C LEU A 16 5.11 -7.39 3.09
N ILE A 17 5.98 -6.42 2.81
CA ILE A 17 5.83 -5.54 1.65
C ILE A 17 5.84 -6.35 0.35
N LEU A 18 6.77 -7.30 0.22
CA LEU A 18 6.88 -8.13 -0.99
C LEU A 18 5.63 -9.00 -1.20
N GLY A 19 5.17 -9.68 -0.15
CA GLY A 19 3.97 -10.53 -0.19
C GLY A 19 2.72 -9.71 -0.51
N LEU A 20 2.63 -8.50 0.04
CA LEU A 20 1.52 -7.60 -0.23
C LEU A 20 1.52 -7.09 -1.68
N ILE A 21 2.67 -6.66 -2.19
CA ILE A 21 2.80 -6.25 -3.60
C ILE A 21 2.38 -7.40 -4.51
N LEU A 22 2.81 -8.63 -4.22
CA LEU A 22 2.43 -9.81 -4.99
C LEU A 22 0.91 -10.04 -4.97
N ALA A 23 0.28 -9.97 -3.80
CA ALA A 23 -1.17 -10.11 -3.67
C ALA A 23 -1.93 -9.01 -4.43
N GLN A 24 -1.46 -7.76 -4.40
CA GLN A 24 -2.05 -6.67 -5.16
C GLN A 24 -1.90 -6.85 -6.66
N VAL A 25 -0.74 -7.32 -7.12
CA VAL A 25 -0.51 -7.63 -8.54
C VAL A 25 -1.47 -8.74 -8.98
N ILE A 26 -1.60 -9.82 -8.21
CA ILE A 26 -2.56 -10.91 -8.51
C ILE A 26 -3.99 -10.37 -8.56
N SER A 27 -4.42 -9.63 -7.54
CA SER A 27 -5.76 -9.02 -7.48
C SER A 27 -6.02 -8.11 -8.69
N ALA A 28 -5.07 -7.22 -9.02
CA ALA A 28 -5.16 -6.34 -10.17
C ALA A 28 -5.26 -7.13 -11.49
N THR A 29 -4.48 -8.20 -11.64
CA THR A 29 -4.53 -9.05 -12.85
C THR A 29 -5.87 -9.77 -13.00
N LEU A 30 -6.46 -10.26 -11.91
CA LEU A 30 -7.79 -10.88 -11.93
C LEU A 30 -8.87 -9.87 -12.33
N LEU A 31 -8.87 -8.68 -11.71
CA LEU A 31 -9.81 -7.60 -12.02
C LEU A 31 -9.70 -7.11 -13.48
N LEU A 32 -8.48 -7.02 -14.02
CA LEU A 32 -8.26 -6.64 -15.41
C LEU A 32 -8.68 -7.73 -16.40
N LYS A 33 -8.62 -9.00 -16.00
CA LYS A 33 -9.05 -10.15 -16.80
C LYS A 33 -10.59 -10.24 -16.85
N ASP A 34 -11.25 -10.17 -15.69
CA ASP A 34 -12.73 -10.20 -15.58
C ASP A 34 -13.40 -9.07 -16.37
N ARG A 35 -12.73 -7.91 -16.52
CA ARG A 35 -13.24 -6.77 -17.29
C ARG A 35 -13.46 -7.09 -18.78
N ARG A 36 -12.60 -7.90 -19.40
CA ARG A 36 -12.70 -8.19 -20.85
C ARG A 36 -13.94 -9.02 -21.14
N ASP A 37 -14.22 -9.99 -20.28
CA ASP A 37 -15.29 -10.96 -20.49
C ASP A 37 -16.66 -10.32 -20.18
N ILE A 38 -16.78 -9.52 -19.10
CA ILE A 38 -18.07 -8.94 -18.68
C ILE A 38 -18.58 -7.85 -19.63
N ILE A 39 -17.69 -6.97 -20.15
CA ILE A 39 -18.11 -5.86 -21.02
C ILE A 39 -18.51 -6.36 -22.42
N GLN A 40 -17.91 -7.45 -22.91
CA GLN A 40 -18.20 -7.99 -24.23
C GLN A 40 -19.44 -8.89 -24.23
N ASP A 41 -19.59 -9.79 -23.24
CA ASP A 41 -20.61 -10.84 -23.31
C ASP A 41 -22.02 -10.34 -22.94
N ARG A 42 -22.18 -9.59 -21.85
CA ARG A 42 -23.53 -9.19 -21.39
C ARG A 42 -24.07 -7.98 -22.14
N PHE A 43 -23.20 -7.04 -22.52
CA PHE A 43 -23.61 -5.82 -23.20
C PHE A 43 -23.85 -6.06 -24.70
N GLY A 44 -23.08 -6.97 -25.32
CA GLY A 44 -23.23 -7.33 -26.73
C GLY A 44 -24.57 -7.98 -27.03
N LEU A 45 -24.98 -9.00 -26.26
CA LEU A 45 -26.18 -9.81 -26.53
C LEU A 45 -27.48 -8.98 -26.54
N GLN A 46 -27.65 -8.06 -25.60
CA GLN A 46 -28.83 -7.17 -25.56
C GLN A 46 -28.87 -6.19 -26.75
N LEU A 47 -27.70 -5.70 -27.19
CA LEU A 47 -27.61 -4.82 -28.35
C LEU A 47 -27.95 -5.58 -29.64
N ILE A 48 -27.44 -6.80 -29.79
CA ILE A 48 -27.67 -7.63 -30.96
C ILE A 48 -29.15 -7.95 -31.13
N GLN A 49 -29.83 -8.39 -30.07
CA GLN A 49 -31.27 -8.67 -30.12
C GLN A 49 -32.08 -7.43 -30.47
N ARG A 50 -31.76 -6.27 -29.87
CA ARG A 50 -32.50 -5.03 -30.12
C ARG A 50 -32.27 -4.48 -31.53
N ILE A 51 -31.03 -4.57 -32.04
CA ILE A 51 -30.71 -4.21 -33.42
C ILE A 51 -31.43 -5.15 -34.39
N ALA A 52 -31.39 -6.47 -34.16
CA ALA A 52 -32.05 -7.45 -35.02
C ALA A 52 -33.57 -7.24 -35.07
N SER A 53 -34.23 -6.96 -33.94
CA SER A 53 -35.65 -6.64 -33.89
C SER A 53 -35.98 -5.36 -34.66
N VAL A 54 -35.19 -4.29 -34.52
CA VAL A 54 -35.41 -3.02 -35.23
C VAL A 54 -35.20 -3.17 -36.74
N VAL A 55 -34.15 -3.89 -37.16
CA VAL A 55 -33.89 -4.15 -38.58
C VAL A 55 -35.04 -4.97 -39.20
N THR A 56 -35.47 -6.04 -38.53
CA THR A 56 -36.59 -6.88 -39.00
C THR A 56 -37.89 -6.07 -39.11
N LEU A 57 -38.20 -5.24 -38.11
CA LEU A 57 -39.37 -4.35 -38.13
C LEU A 57 -39.28 -3.28 -39.24
N MET A 58 -38.09 -2.75 -39.53
CA MET A 58 -37.89 -1.77 -40.60
C MET A 58 -38.06 -2.37 -41.99
N GLU A 59 -37.65 -3.64 -42.19
CA GLU A 59 -37.80 -4.36 -43.45
C GLU A 59 -39.26 -4.69 -43.77
N GLU A 60 -40.10 -4.95 -42.76
CA GLU A 60 -41.54 -5.21 -42.93
C GLU A 60 -42.38 -3.95 -43.21
N MET A 61 -41.80 -2.75 -43.06
CA MET A 61 -42.50 -1.47 -43.19
C MET A 61 -42.28 -0.79 -44.55
N SER A 62 -43.35 -0.17 -45.09
CA SER A 62 -43.29 0.62 -46.34
C SER A 62 -42.47 1.92 -46.17
N PRO A 63 -41.82 2.43 -47.23
CA PRO A 63 -40.87 3.55 -47.14
C PRO A 63 -41.42 4.81 -46.47
N GLN A 64 -42.70 5.15 -46.70
CA GLN A 64 -43.32 6.36 -46.11
C GLN A 64 -43.52 6.28 -44.59
N LYS A 65 -43.60 5.07 -44.00
CA LYS A 65 -43.79 4.89 -42.55
C LYS A 65 -42.46 4.80 -41.78
N ARG A 66 -41.33 4.65 -42.47
CA ARG A 66 -40.00 4.49 -41.84
C ARG A 66 -39.55 5.78 -41.16
N GLU A 67 -39.74 6.94 -41.80
CA GLU A 67 -39.30 8.22 -41.23
C GLU A 67 -40.05 8.62 -39.94
N GLN A 68 -41.36 8.34 -39.87
CA GLN A 68 -42.14 8.58 -38.64
C GLN A 68 -41.69 7.66 -37.50
N MET A 69 -41.38 6.39 -37.81
CA MET A 69 -40.94 5.41 -36.81
C MET A 69 -39.51 5.68 -36.33
N LEU A 70 -38.61 6.21 -37.16
CA LEU A 70 -37.26 6.61 -36.75
C LEU A 70 -37.28 7.68 -35.66
N THR A 71 -38.21 8.62 -35.77
CA THR A 71 -38.38 9.68 -34.76
C THR A 71 -38.87 9.09 -33.43
N ALA A 72 -39.77 8.09 -33.48
CA ALA A 72 -40.29 7.39 -32.30
C ALA A 72 -39.28 6.42 -31.66
N LEU A 73 -38.40 5.80 -32.44
CA LEU A 73 -37.36 4.86 -31.97
C LEU A 73 -36.08 5.56 -31.49
N SER A 74 -35.86 6.80 -31.90
CA SER A 74 -34.73 7.61 -31.42
C SER A 74 -34.95 8.02 -29.96
N SER A 75 -34.29 7.32 -29.02
CA SER A 75 -34.29 7.70 -27.60
C SER A 75 -32.98 8.41 -27.23
N ALA A 76 -32.95 9.07 -26.07
CA ALA A 76 -31.77 9.77 -25.55
C ALA A 76 -30.51 8.89 -25.48
N THR A 77 -30.67 7.56 -25.45
CA THR A 77 -29.60 6.56 -25.35
C THR A 77 -29.43 5.68 -26.59
N PHE A 78 -30.29 5.78 -27.60
CA PHE A 78 -30.23 4.96 -28.82
C PHE A 78 -30.64 5.79 -30.03
N ARG A 79 -29.65 6.19 -30.84
CA ARG A 79 -29.90 6.91 -32.10
C ARG A 79 -29.79 5.96 -33.29
N VAL A 80 -30.77 6.06 -34.17
CA VAL A 80 -30.86 5.35 -35.44
C VAL A 80 -30.87 6.38 -36.54
N THR A 81 -29.95 6.28 -37.51
CA THR A 81 -29.92 7.18 -38.67
C THR A 81 -29.83 6.34 -39.96
N LEU A 82 -30.60 6.72 -40.97
CA LEU A 82 -30.47 6.19 -42.33
C LEU A 82 -29.38 6.95 -43.08
N SER A 83 -28.60 6.25 -43.89
CA SER A 83 -27.61 6.84 -44.78
C SER A 83 -27.50 6.04 -46.08
N ASP A 84 -27.28 6.72 -47.20
CA ASP A 84 -27.11 6.08 -48.50
C ASP A 84 -25.67 5.59 -48.74
N THR A 85 -24.73 5.95 -47.86
CA THR A 85 -23.33 5.52 -47.91
C THR A 85 -22.89 4.91 -46.59
N PRO A 86 -21.99 3.90 -46.59
CA PRO A 86 -21.43 3.37 -45.37
C PRO A 86 -20.65 4.49 -44.67
N TYR A 87 -20.89 4.66 -43.37
CA TYR A 87 -20.17 5.69 -42.62
C TYR A 87 -18.72 5.27 -42.48
N ASN A 88 -17.80 6.12 -42.96
CA ASN A 88 -16.38 5.91 -42.78
C ASN A 88 -16.05 6.17 -41.32
N GLU A 89 -15.84 5.10 -40.58
CA GLU A 89 -15.42 5.15 -39.19
C GLU A 89 -14.07 5.86 -39.14
N SER A 90 -13.91 6.82 -38.22
CA SER A 90 -12.62 7.49 -38.11
C SER A 90 -11.53 6.50 -37.75
N ASP A 91 -10.27 6.77 -38.13
CA ASP A 91 -9.11 5.92 -37.87
C ASP A 91 -8.92 5.57 -36.36
N ALA A 92 -9.63 6.27 -35.47
CA ALA A 92 -9.65 6.03 -34.02
C ALA A 92 -10.66 4.95 -33.56
N ALA A 93 -11.60 4.54 -34.41
CA ALA A 93 -12.59 3.52 -34.09
C ALA A 93 -11.99 2.11 -34.29
N ARG A 94 -12.16 1.22 -33.29
CA ARG A 94 -11.67 -0.16 -33.38
C ARG A 94 -12.81 -1.09 -33.84
N PRO A 95 -12.61 -1.89 -34.90
CA PRO A 95 -13.61 -2.87 -35.32
C PRO A 95 -13.74 -3.98 -34.27
N SER A 96 -14.98 -4.37 -33.97
CA SER A 96 -15.29 -5.47 -33.05
C SER A 96 -15.78 -6.69 -33.83
N ASN A 97 -14.84 -7.55 -34.22
CA ASN A 97 -15.13 -8.75 -35.01
C ASN A 97 -16.08 -9.71 -34.31
N HIS A 98 -16.02 -9.81 -32.98
CA HIS A 98 -16.90 -10.68 -32.19
C HIS A 98 -18.37 -10.20 -32.23
N LEU A 99 -18.61 -8.90 -32.03
CA LEU A 99 -19.96 -8.34 -32.10
C LEU A 99 -20.51 -8.34 -33.53
N ALA A 100 -19.66 -8.10 -34.52
CA ALA A 100 -20.03 -8.22 -35.93
C ALA A 100 -20.45 -9.65 -36.28
N PHE A 101 -19.72 -10.66 -35.78
CA PHE A 101 -20.04 -12.08 -35.96
C PHE A 101 -21.37 -12.48 -35.31
N LEU A 102 -21.61 -12.05 -34.07
CA LEU A 102 -22.88 -12.36 -33.41
C LEU A 102 -24.07 -11.65 -34.06
N LEU A 103 -23.86 -10.42 -34.56
CA LEU A 103 -24.90 -9.67 -35.26
C LEU A 103 -25.21 -10.26 -36.64
N SER A 104 -24.20 -10.77 -37.37
CA SER A 104 -24.43 -11.48 -38.63
C SER A 104 -25.14 -12.81 -38.42
N GLN A 105 -24.87 -13.51 -37.30
CA GLN A 105 -25.60 -14.72 -36.93
C GLN A 105 -27.07 -14.43 -36.60
N ALA A 106 -27.38 -13.29 -35.98
CA ALA A 106 -28.74 -12.86 -35.68
C ALA A 106 -29.52 -12.34 -36.91
N LEU A 107 -28.82 -11.96 -37.99
CA LEU A 107 -29.39 -11.42 -39.23
C LEU A 107 -28.90 -12.22 -40.46
N PRO A 108 -29.31 -13.49 -40.62
CA PRO A 108 -28.76 -14.40 -41.63
C PRO A 108 -28.96 -13.96 -43.10
N GLY A 109 -29.84 -12.99 -43.35
CA GLY A 109 -30.08 -12.43 -44.69
C GLY A 109 -29.19 -11.23 -45.07
N HIS A 110 -28.36 -10.72 -44.16
CA HIS A 110 -27.61 -9.47 -44.34
C HIS A 110 -26.11 -9.76 -44.41
N LYS A 111 -25.49 -9.57 -45.59
CA LYS A 111 -24.08 -9.93 -45.84
C LYS A 111 -23.05 -8.86 -45.44
N GLU A 112 -23.50 -7.62 -45.20
CA GLU A 112 -22.63 -6.49 -44.89
C GLU A 112 -23.01 -5.87 -43.53
N VAL A 113 -22.43 -6.42 -42.46
CA VAL A 113 -22.57 -5.93 -41.09
C VAL A 113 -21.21 -5.43 -40.59
N ARG A 114 -21.15 -4.18 -40.12
CA ARG A 114 -19.94 -3.60 -39.52
C ARG A 114 -20.25 -3.10 -38.12
N VAL A 115 -19.39 -3.40 -37.15
CA VAL A 115 -19.54 -2.93 -35.77
C VAL A 115 -18.21 -2.38 -35.29
N SER A 116 -18.23 -1.15 -34.80
CA SER A 116 -17.08 -0.46 -34.26
C SER A 116 -17.35 0.22 -32.94
N VAL A 117 -16.28 0.44 -32.20
CA VAL A 117 -16.32 1.16 -30.92
C VAL A 117 -15.26 2.25 -30.98
N GLY A 118 -15.69 3.51 -30.82
CA GLY A 118 -14.84 4.69 -31.01
C GLY A 118 -15.27 5.90 -30.18
N ASP A 119 -14.44 6.94 -30.15
CA ASP A 119 -14.63 8.17 -29.36
C ASP A 119 -15.56 9.19 -30.07
N ILE A 120 -16.34 9.96 -29.31
CA ILE A 120 -17.29 11.00 -29.76
C ILE A 120 -16.70 12.16 -30.55
N SER A 121 -15.37 12.36 -30.49
CA SER A 121 -14.67 13.54 -31.02
C SER A 121 -15.08 13.96 -32.44
N ASP A 122 -15.49 13.04 -33.32
CA ASP A 122 -15.78 13.34 -34.73
C ASP A 122 -17.24 13.72 -35.05
N ARG A 123 -18.21 13.40 -34.18
CA ARG A 123 -19.63 13.74 -34.46
C ARG A 123 -19.92 15.23 -34.48
N PHE A 124 -19.17 16.00 -33.69
CA PHE A 124 -19.42 17.43 -33.51
C PHE A 124 -18.54 18.33 -34.37
N ARG A 125 -17.46 17.82 -34.97
CA ARG A 125 -16.62 18.60 -35.90
C ARG A 125 -17.33 18.83 -37.24
N HIS A 126 -17.87 17.79 -37.86
CA HIS A 126 -18.46 17.93 -39.20
C HIS A 126 -19.82 18.64 -39.26
N ARG A 127 -20.52 18.83 -38.12
CA ARG A 127 -21.76 19.65 -38.13
C ARG A 127 -21.48 21.15 -37.99
N ARG A 128 -20.29 21.55 -37.49
CA ARG A 128 -19.94 22.96 -37.38
C ARG A 128 -19.48 23.51 -38.73
N ASP A 129 -18.65 22.76 -39.47
CA ASP A 129 -18.18 23.18 -40.80
C ASP A 129 -19.29 23.25 -41.85
N ARG A 130 -20.29 22.37 -41.79
CA ARG A 130 -21.41 22.41 -42.76
C ARG A 130 -22.41 23.53 -42.54
N ARG A 131 -22.43 24.16 -41.37
CA ARG A 131 -23.35 25.28 -41.08
C ARG A 131 -22.69 26.64 -41.27
N SER A 132 -21.37 26.70 -41.41
CA SER A 132 -20.64 27.94 -41.71
C SER A 132 -20.66 28.33 -43.19
N ASP A 133 -21.04 27.43 -44.09
CA ASP A 133 -21.00 27.70 -45.53
C ASP A 133 -22.35 28.17 -46.14
N GLU A 134 -23.46 28.15 -45.40
CA GLU A 134 -24.80 28.45 -45.95
C GLU A 134 -25.48 29.72 -45.42
N SER A 135 -24.78 30.58 -44.68
CA SER A 135 -25.35 31.88 -44.30
C SER A 135 -24.28 32.96 -44.25
N GLY A 136 -24.04 33.59 -45.39
CA GLY A 136 -23.41 34.89 -45.47
C GLY A 136 -24.32 35.94 -44.83
N THR A 137 -24.16 36.18 -43.54
CA THR A 137 -24.49 37.45 -42.87
C THR A 137 -23.94 37.42 -41.45
N MET A 138 -22.89 38.19 -41.20
CA MET A 138 -22.46 38.53 -39.84
C MET A 138 -23.34 39.68 -39.34
N PRO A 139 -23.83 39.61 -38.09
CA PRO A 139 -23.83 40.81 -37.28
C PRO A 139 -23.05 40.61 -35.98
N MET A 140 -22.36 41.69 -35.63
CA MET A 140 -21.61 41.90 -34.40
C MET A 140 -22.44 41.67 -33.13
N GLU A 141 -21.77 41.05 -32.16
CA GLU A 141 -21.66 41.53 -30.77
C GLU A 141 -22.92 41.58 -29.91
N ARG A 142 -23.05 40.58 -29.02
CA ARG A 142 -23.40 40.83 -27.61
C ARG A 142 -22.60 39.92 -26.68
N ARG A 143 -21.76 40.56 -25.87
CA ARG A 143 -21.23 40.05 -24.60
C ARG A 143 -22.36 39.48 -23.75
N ARG A 144 -22.17 38.27 -23.21
CA ARG A 144 -22.76 37.80 -21.94
C ARG A 144 -21.77 36.86 -21.25
N ASP A 145 -21.09 37.45 -20.27
CA ASP A 145 -20.69 36.91 -18.98
C ASP A 145 -20.56 35.38 -18.89
N HIS A 146 -19.32 34.90 -18.96
CA HIS A 146 -18.94 33.59 -18.42
C HIS A 146 -18.25 33.79 -17.08
N GLN A 147 -18.97 33.42 -16.03
CA GLN A 147 -18.51 33.34 -14.65
C GLN A 147 -17.51 32.17 -14.51
N PRO A 148 -16.31 32.37 -13.92
CA PRO A 148 -15.35 31.29 -13.72
C PRO A 148 -15.73 30.49 -12.48
N GLY A 149 -16.39 29.34 -12.69
CA GLY A 149 -16.78 28.41 -11.63
C GLY A 149 -15.93 27.13 -11.60
N PHE A 150 -14.95 27.10 -10.69
CA PHE A 150 -14.42 25.98 -9.90
C PHE A 150 -14.37 24.54 -10.47
N GLY A 151 -13.14 24.00 -10.63
CA GLY A 151 -12.77 22.60 -10.32
C GLY A 151 -12.01 21.80 -11.41
N PRO A 152 -10.67 21.56 -11.29
CA PRO A 152 -9.87 20.89 -12.32
C PRO A 152 -9.85 19.34 -12.29
N TRP A 153 -10.87 18.68 -11.72
CA TRP A 153 -10.86 17.21 -11.54
C TRP A 153 -12.12 16.49 -12.04
N ARG A 154 -12.72 16.96 -13.14
CA ARG A 154 -13.53 16.07 -13.99
C ARG A 154 -12.63 15.57 -15.10
N SER A 155 -12.17 14.33 -14.97
CA SER A 155 -11.54 13.59 -16.07
C SER A 155 -12.39 13.75 -17.32
N ALA A 156 -11.83 14.40 -18.34
CA ALA A 156 -12.37 14.46 -19.68
C ALA A 156 -12.25 13.07 -20.35
N ALA A 157 -12.76 12.04 -19.67
CA ALA A 157 -12.95 10.73 -20.27
C ALA A 157 -14.06 10.92 -21.29
N LYS A 158 -13.64 11.08 -22.54
CA LYS A 158 -14.52 11.31 -23.67
C LYS A 158 -15.48 10.11 -23.77
N PRO A 159 -16.79 10.31 -23.94
CA PRO A 159 -17.71 9.19 -23.91
C PRO A 159 -17.46 8.31 -25.14
N VAL A 160 -17.24 7.03 -24.91
CA VAL A 160 -17.02 6.04 -25.97
C VAL A 160 -18.38 5.62 -26.52
N ILE A 161 -18.55 5.59 -27.84
CA ILE A 161 -19.78 5.14 -28.49
C ILE A 161 -19.51 3.83 -29.23
N ALA A 162 -20.43 2.87 -29.06
CA ALA A 162 -20.54 1.73 -29.96
C ALA A 162 -21.42 2.11 -31.15
N THR A 163 -20.89 1.94 -32.36
CA THR A 163 -21.59 2.16 -33.62
C THR A 163 -21.74 0.83 -34.35
N ALA A 164 -22.97 0.49 -34.75
CA ALA A 164 -23.23 -0.68 -35.59
C ALA A 164 -23.89 -0.22 -36.89
N GLN A 165 -23.41 -0.73 -38.02
CA GLN A 165 -23.87 -0.40 -39.36
C GLN A 165 -24.38 -1.68 -40.02
N VAL A 166 -25.62 -1.64 -40.52
CA VAL A 166 -26.26 -2.76 -41.22
C VAL A 166 -26.82 -2.24 -42.54
N LYS A 167 -26.47 -2.90 -43.64
CA LYS A 167 -26.99 -2.59 -44.98
C LYS A 167 -28.28 -3.36 -45.24
N LEU A 168 -29.37 -2.65 -45.51
CA LEU A 168 -30.68 -3.22 -45.82
C LEU A 168 -30.73 -3.75 -47.26
N ARG A 169 -31.74 -4.58 -47.54
CA ARG A 169 -31.97 -5.15 -48.88
C ARG A 169 -32.21 -4.11 -49.99
N ASP A 170 -32.68 -2.93 -49.63
CA ASP A 170 -32.88 -1.79 -50.55
C ASP A 170 -31.59 -0.98 -50.81
N GLY A 171 -30.47 -1.38 -50.20
CA GLY A 171 -29.16 -0.75 -50.38
C GLY A 171 -28.87 0.40 -49.40
N GLN A 172 -29.83 0.80 -48.57
CA GLN A 172 -29.63 1.83 -47.54
C GLN A 172 -28.93 1.28 -46.30
N TRP A 173 -28.16 2.11 -45.61
CA TRP A 173 -27.47 1.77 -44.37
C TRP A 173 -28.24 2.30 -43.16
N ILE A 174 -28.46 1.43 -42.18
CA ILE A 174 -28.91 1.84 -40.84
C ILE A 174 -27.71 1.88 -39.90
N ILE A 175 -27.49 3.04 -39.29
CA ILE A 175 -26.43 3.28 -38.32
C ILE A 175 -27.05 3.38 -36.92
N PHE A 176 -26.66 2.47 -36.05
CA PHE A 176 -27.03 2.43 -34.64
C PHE A 176 -25.91 3.00 -33.79
N SER A 177 -26.26 3.87 -32.84
CA SER A 177 -25.29 4.57 -32.01
C SER A 177 -25.71 4.60 -30.55
N ARG A 178 -24.87 4.06 -29.66
CA ARG A 178 -25.12 4.09 -28.22
C ARG A 178 -23.86 4.51 -27.45
N PRO A 179 -23.92 5.56 -26.60
CA PRO A 179 -22.86 5.84 -25.65
C PRO A 179 -22.74 4.66 -24.68
N LEU A 180 -21.52 4.12 -24.51
CA LEU A 180 -21.26 3.19 -23.42
C LEU A 180 -21.52 3.92 -22.09
N PRO A 181 -22.05 3.22 -21.07
CA PRO A 181 -22.25 3.82 -19.76
C PRO A 181 -20.94 4.42 -19.24
N ASP A 182 -20.97 5.64 -18.72
CA ASP A 182 -19.79 6.31 -18.14
C ASP A 182 -19.13 5.48 -17.03
N GLU A 183 -19.89 4.60 -16.38
CA GLU A 183 -19.42 3.63 -15.39
C GLU A 183 -18.37 2.67 -15.97
N ALA A 184 -18.51 2.23 -17.23
CA ALA A 184 -17.55 1.34 -17.89
C ALA A 184 -16.20 2.02 -18.19
N VAL A 185 -16.19 3.35 -18.27
CA VAL A 185 -15.02 4.16 -18.61
C VAL A 185 -14.23 4.58 -17.36
N HIS A 186 -14.90 4.91 -16.25
CA HIS A 186 -14.25 5.41 -15.02
C HIS A 186 -13.90 4.32 -13.99
N TRP A 187 -14.44 3.11 -14.13
CA TRP A 187 -14.14 1.96 -13.25
C TRP A 187 -12.63 1.65 -13.10
N PRO A 188 -11.76 1.73 -14.14
CA PRO A 188 -10.34 1.39 -14.00
C PRO A 188 -9.58 2.31 -13.04
N MET A 189 -9.87 3.62 -13.07
CA MET A 189 -9.21 4.59 -12.19
C MET A 189 -9.66 4.42 -10.74
N LYS A 190 -10.95 4.14 -10.52
CA LYS A 190 -11.52 3.90 -9.19
C LYS A 190 -10.99 2.62 -8.56
N VAL A 191 -10.93 1.52 -9.33
CA VAL A 191 -10.35 0.25 -8.86
C VAL A 191 -8.87 0.39 -8.58
N LEU A 192 -8.11 1.05 -9.47
CA LEU A 192 -6.68 1.30 -9.25
C LEU A 192 -6.44 2.17 -8.00
N GLY A 193 -7.23 3.23 -7.82
CA GLY A 193 -7.18 4.06 -6.62
C GLY A 193 -7.53 3.29 -5.34
N PHE A 194 -8.53 2.40 -5.40
CA PHE A 194 -8.89 1.53 -4.28
C PHE A 194 -7.79 0.53 -3.94
N LEU A 195 -7.22 -0.16 -4.94
CA LEU A 195 -6.09 -1.08 -4.76
C LEU A 195 -4.87 -0.37 -4.19
N LEU A 196 -4.58 0.85 -4.67
CA LEU A 196 -3.48 1.67 -4.14
C LEU A 196 -3.74 2.09 -2.69
N ALA A 197 -4.95 2.53 -2.37
CA ALA A 197 -5.33 2.90 -1.00
C ALA A 197 -5.23 1.70 -0.06
N LEU A 198 -5.67 0.52 -0.51
CA LEU A 198 -5.59 -0.73 0.25
C LEU A 198 -4.13 -1.19 0.42
N LEU A 199 -3.30 -1.08 -0.61
CA LEU A 199 -1.84 -1.32 -0.54
C LEU A 199 -1.20 -0.42 0.52
N VAL A 200 -1.43 0.89 0.44
CA VAL A 200 -0.85 1.87 1.37
C VAL A 200 -1.34 1.62 2.80
N SER A 201 -2.63 1.33 2.97
CA SER A 201 -3.20 1.01 4.28
C SER A 201 -2.53 -0.20 4.92
N ILE A 202 -2.35 -1.29 4.16
CA ILE A 202 -1.71 -2.51 4.71
C ILE A 202 -0.23 -2.28 4.98
N ILE A 203 0.49 -1.51 4.15
CA ILE A 203 1.89 -1.13 4.43
C ILE A 203 1.99 -0.37 5.75
N ILE A 204 1.10 0.61 5.99
CA ILE A 204 1.08 1.39 7.23
C ILE A 204 0.82 0.48 8.43
N ILE A 205 -0.20 -0.38 8.36
CA ILE A 205 -0.54 -1.33 9.42
C ILE A 205 0.64 -2.28 9.71
N ALA A 206 1.26 -2.82 8.66
CA ALA A 206 2.42 -3.71 8.77
C ALA A 206 3.58 -2.99 9.47
N LEU A 207 3.94 -1.77 9.04
CA LEU A 207 5.03 -1.00 9.65
C LEU A 207 4.77 -0.71 11.14
N ILE A 208 3.53 -0.39 11.50
CA ILE A 208 3.14 -0.20 12.90
C ILE A 208 3.29 -1.52 13.67
N ALA A 209 2.75 -2.61 13.15
CA ALA A 209 2.83 -3.93 13.79
C ALA A 209 4.27 -4.38 14.02
N VAL A 210 5.13 -4.30 12.99
CA VAL A 210 6.55 -4.68 13.14
C VAL A 210 7.23 -3.78 14.17
N ARG A 211 7.01 -2.46 14.15
CA ARG A 211 7.58 -1.55 15.17
C ARG A 211 7.15 -1.91 16.58
N LEU A 212 5.87 -2.24 16.78
CA LEU A 212 5.33 -2.61 18.09
C LEU A 212 5.99 -3.90 18.62
N VAL A 213 6.28 -4.87 17.76
CA VAL A 213 6.92 -6.14 18.14
C VAL A 213 8.43 -5.97 18.36
N THR A 214 9.13 -5.20 17.53
CA THR A 214 10.61 -5.12 17.61
C THR A 214 11.11 -4.12 18.63
N LYS A 215 10.35 -3.05 18.92
CA LYS A 215 10.79 -2.00 19.86
C LYS A 215 11.11 -2.55 21.26
N PRO A 216 10.25 -3.37 21.91
CA PRO A 216 10.55 -3.95 23.22
C PRO A 216 11.82 -4.82 23.23
N LEU A 217 12.05 -5.59 22.17
CA LEU A 217 13.25 -6.43 22.04
C LEU A 217 14.52 -5.59 21.96
N THR A 218 14.50 -4.50 21.19
CA THR A 218 15.64 -3.57 21.12
C THR A 218 15.89 -2.86 22.45
N THR A 219 14.83 -2.52 23.19
CA THR A 219 14.95 -1.90 24.52
C THR A 219 15.52 -2.87 25.54
N LEU A 220 15.07 -4.12 25.57
CA LEU A 220 15.63 -5.18 26.43
C LEU A 220 17.11 -5.44 26.13
N SER A 221 17.47 -5.54 24.84
CA SER A 221 18.86 -5.72 24.43
C SER A 221 19.75 -4.56 24.87
N ALA A 222 19.28 -3.32 24.70
CA ALA A 222 20.02 -2.13 25.12
C ALA A 222 20.18 -2.07 26.65
N ALA A 223 19.14 -2.43 27.39
CA ALA A 223 19.18 -2.48 28.85
C ALA A 223 20.11 -3.58 29.36
N ALA A 224 20.16 -4.74 28.70
CA ALA A 224 21.11 -5.80 29.04
C ALA A 224 22.57 -5.36 28.81
N GLU A 225 22.83 -4.65 27.71
CA GLU A 225 24.16 -4.10 27.44
C GLU A 225 24.54 -2.99 28.42
N SER A 226 23.57 -2.13 28.80
CA SER A 226 23.82 -1.07 29.77
C SER A 226 24.00 -1.60 31.20
N LEU A 227 23.30 -2.68 31.57
CA LEU A 227 23.45 -3.35 32.87
C LEU A 227 24.89 -3.84 33.09
N GLY A 228 25.54 -4.34 32.04
CA GLY A 228 26.95 -4.76 32.10
C GLY A 228 27.95 -3.60 32.22
N LYS A 229 27.54 -2.36 31.96
CA LYS A 229 28.39 -1.15 32.09
C LYS A 229 28.11 -0.37 33.36
N ASN A 230 26.85 -0.34 33.79
CA ASN A 230 26.41 0.32 35.00
C ASN A 230 25.18 -0.43 35.54
N ILE A 231 25.36 -1.04 36.70
CA ILE A 231 24.32 -1.86 37.33
C ILE A 231 23.18 -1.00 37.93
N ASP A 232 23.47 0.25 38.27
CA ASP A 232 22.54 1.20 38.90
C ASP A 232 21.65 1.95 37.90
N ASN A 233 21.58 1.43 36.67
CA ASN A 233 20.64 1.92 35.68
C ASN A 233 19.18 1.80 36.17
N PRO A 234 18.29 2.74 35.80
CA PRO A 234 16.90 2.65 36.16
C PRO A 234 16.24 1.38 35.59
N PRO A 235 15.32 0.75 36.35
CA PRO A 235 14.66 -0.48 35.89
C PRO A 235 13.81 -0.24 34.64
N LEU A 236 13.61 -1.30 33.86
CA LEU A 236 12.76 -1.27 32.69
C LEU A 236 11.31 -1.00 33.07
N ALA A 237 10.63 -0.18 32.25
CA ALA A 237 9.21 0.09 32.43
C ALA A 237 8.38 -1.17 32.16
N GLU A 238 7.59 -1.59 33.15
CA GLU A 238 6.72 -2.77 33.06
C GLU A 238 5.39 -2.46 32.36
N LYS A 239 5.47 -1.92 31.14
CA LYS A 239 4.31 -1.51 30.33
C LYS A 239 4.25 -2.29 29.02
N GLY A 240 3.05 -2.41 28.46
CA GLY A 240 2.81 -3.05 27.16
C GLY A 240 2.12 -4.42 27.28
N PRO A 241 2.24 -5.27 26.24
CA PRO A 241 1.69 -6.62 26.22
C PRO A 241 2.18 -7.48 27.38
N GLN A 242 1.44 -8.53 27.71
CA GLN A 242 1.73 -9.41 28.85
C GLN A 242 3.16 -9.98 28.78
N GLU A 243 3.60 -10.39 27.60
CA GLU A 243 4.91 -10.98 27.34
C GLU A 243 6.04 -9.96 27.59
N VAL A 244 5.83 -8.71 27.15
CA VAL A 244 6.79 -7.61 27.34
C VAL A 244 6.89 -7.24 28.82
N ARG A 245 5.76 -7.17 29.52
CA ARG A 245 5.72 -6.90 30.96
C ARG A 245 6.42 -8.00 31.76
N GLN A 246 6.15 -9.27 31.44
CA GLN A 246 6.81 -10.40 32.09
C GLN A 246 8.32 -10.40 31.86
N ALA A 247 8.77 -10.12 30.64
CA ALA A 247 10.20 -10.02 30.34
C ALA A 247 10.86 -8.85 31.10
N ALA A 248 10.22 -7.68 31.15
CA ALA A 248 10.70 -6.54 31.93
C ALA A 248 10.78 -6.86 33.43
N GLN A 249 9.76 -7.53 33.98
CA GLN A 249 9.75 -7.97 35.39
C GLN A 249 10.88 -8.95 35.71
N ALA A 250 11.10 -9.94 34.84
CA ALA A 250 12.18 -10.90 34.99
C ALA A 250 13.55 -10.21 34.94
N PHE A 251 13.75 -9.29 34.00
CA PHE A 251 14.97 -8.49 33.88
C PHE A 251 15.21 -7.62 35.12
N ASN A 252 14.20 -6.88 35.57
CA ASN A 252 14.27 -6.04 36.78
C ASN A 252 14.58 -6.88 38.03
N THR A 253 14.01 -8.09 38.12
CA THR A 253 14.28 -9.02 39.23
C THR A 253 15.73 -9.50 39.20
N MET A 254 16.25 -9.83 38.02
CA MET A 254 17.66 -10.21 37.84
C MET A 254 18.61 -9.07 38.23
N GLN A 255 18.34 -7.84 37.78
CA GLN A 255 19.10 -6.65 38.14
C GLN A 255 19.16 -6.46 39.67
N LYS A 256 18.01 -6.50 40.35
CA LYS A 256 17.93 -6.35 41.82
C LYS A 256 18.70 -7.43 42.57
N ARG A 257 18.67 -8.68 42.07
CA ARG A 257 19.42 -9.79 42.65
C ARG A 257 20.92 -9.58 42.50
N LEU A 258 21.36 -9.09 41.34
CA LEU A 258 22.77 -8.83 41.08
C LEU A 258 23.29 -7.65 41.91
N GLN A 259 22.52 -6.57 42.04
CA GLN A 259 22.86 -5.44 42.94
C GLN A 259 23.05 -5.93 44.37
N ARG A 260 22.06 -6.67 44.91
CA ARG A 260 22.16 -7.22 46.26
C ARG A 260 23.37 -8.13 46.44
N TYR A 261 23.66 -8.98 45.45
CA TYR A 261 24.82 -9.86 45.51
C TYR A 261 26.15 -9.09 45.59
N ILE A 262 26.26 -7.98 44.86
CA ILE A 262 27.45 -7.10 44.91
C ILE A 262 27.52 -6.37 46.25
N ASP A 263 26.40 -5.83 46.73
CA ASP A 263 26.32 -5.15 48.03
C ASP A 263 26.70 -6.08 49.19
N ASP A 264 26.12 -7.29 49.22
CA ASP A 264 26.41 -8.32 50.22
C ASP A 264 27.90 -8.71 50.17
N ARG A 265 28.46 -8.90 48.97
CA ARG A 265 29.89 -9.19 48.78
C ARG A 265 30.77 -8.06 49.32
N ASN A 266 30.44 -6.81 49.02
CA ASN A 266 31.19 -5.64 49.49
C ASN A 266 31.13 -5.49 51.01
N GLN A 267 29.97 -5.75 51.62
CA GLN A 267 29.82 -5.74 53.07
C GLN A 267 30.66 -6.83 53.74
N VAL A 268 30.66 -8.06 53.19
CA VAL A 268 31.50 -9.16 53.71
C VAL A 268 32.99 -8.82 53.60
N LEU A 269 33.44 -8.28 52.45
CA LEU A 269 34.83 -7.86 52.28
C LEU A 269 35.23 -6.75 53.27
N ALA A 270 34.33 -5.82 53.55
CA ALA A 270 34.57 -4.78 54.55
C ALA A 270 34.68 -5.35 55.98
N ALA A 271 33.81 -6.29 56.34
CA ALA A 271 33.85 -6.96 57.65
C ALA A 271 35.15 -7.76 57.83
N VAL A 272 35.55 -8.55 56.83
CA VAL A 272 36.79 -9.33 56.87
C VAL A 272 38.02 -8.41 57.00
N SER A 273 38.05 -7.29 56.29
CA SER A 273 39.12 -6.28 56.41
C SER A 273 39.26 -5.75 57.84
N HIS A 274 38.13 -5.36 58.44
CA HIS A 274 38.08 -4.86 59.80
C HIS A 274 38.54 -5.93 60.82
N ASP A 275 38.06 -7.17 60.64
CA ASP A 275 38.36 -8.27 61.55
C ASP A 275 39.81 -8.75 61.45
N LEU A 276 40.48 -8.59 60.31
CA LEU A 276 41.91 -8.87 60.14
C LEU A 276 42.80 -7.77 60.75
N LYS A 277 42.36 -6.51 60.76
CA LYS A 277 43.13 -5.39 61.33
C LYS A 277 43.31 -5.50 62.85
N THR A 278 42.30 -6.06 63.53
CA THR A 278 42.29 -6.24 64.99
C THR A 278 43.39 -7.20 65.50
N PRO A 279 43.55 -8.44 64.99
CA PRO A 279 44.62 -9.34 65.41
C PRO A 279 46.00 -8.84 64.96
N ILE A 280 46.13 -8.20 63.79
CA ILE A 280 47.40 -7.58 63.35
C ILE A 280 47.83 -6.51 64.37
N THR A 281 46.92 -5.61 64.73
CA THR A 281 47.20 -4.55 65.74
C THR A 281 47.56 -5.17 67.09
N ARG A 282 46.87 -6.24 67.50
CA ARG A 282 47.18 -6.95 68.75
C ARG A 282 48.56 -7.63 68.72
N LEU A 283 48.96 -8.21 67.59
CA LEU A 283 50.29 -8.79 67.41
C LEU A 283 51.37 -7.72 67.46
N ARG A 284 51.13 -6.55 66.83
CA ARG A 284 52.00 -5.38 66.90
C ARG A 284 52.22 -4.88 68.33
N LEU A 285 51.16 -4.75 69.13
CA LEU A 285 51.28 -4.38 70.54
C LEU A 285 52.04 -5.42 71.38
N ARG A 286 51.95 -6.72 71.02
CA ARG A 286 52.71 -7.78 71.71
C ARG A 286 54.19 -7.76 71.33
N THR A 287 54.54 -7.40 70.09
CA THR A 287 55.94 -7.27 69.67
C THR A 287 56.66 -6.12 70.35
N GLU A 288 55.95 -5.06 70.73
CA GLU A 288 56.50 -3.94 71.53
C GLU A 288 56.97 -4.38 72.93
N LEU A 289 56.51 -5.53 73.43
CA LEU A 289 56.90 -6.08 74.74
C LEU A 289 58.12 -7.02 74.68
N LEU A 290 58.69 -7.27 73.49
CA LEU A 290 59.85 -8.14 73.34
C LEU A 290 61.15 -7.43 73.76
N GLU A 291 62.00 -8.13 74.52
CA GLU A 291 63.30 -7.60 74.97
C GLU A 291 64.33 -7.48 73.83
N ASP A 292 64.23 -8.36 72.83
CA ASP A 292 65.08 -8.36 71.63
C ASP A 292 64.52 -7.38 70.59
N SER A 293 65.11 -6.18 70.53
CA SER A 293 64.71 -5.12 69.60
C SER A 293 64.92 -5.50 68.13
N GLN A 294 65.89 -6.36 67.82
CA GLN A 294 66.16 -6.79 66.45
C GLN A 294 65.11 -7.79 65.98
N LEU A 295 64.68 -8.71 66.85
CA LEU A 295 63.56 -9.61 66.57
C LEU A 295 62.23 -8.86 66.46
N ALA A 296 61.96 -7.92 67.37
CA ALA A 296 60.75 -7.09 67.35
C ALA A 296 60.60 -6.31 66.03
N SER A 297 61.69 -5.70 65.56
CA SER A 297 61.71 -4.97 64.29
C SER A 297 61.43 -5.85 63.08
N LYS A 298 61.92 -7.11 63.07
CA LYS A 298 61.64 -8.06 61.99
C LYS A 298 60.17 -8.48 61.98
N ILE A 299 59.58 -8.79 63.14
CA ILE A 299 58.17 -9.17 63.21
C ILE A 299 57.26 -7.99 62.84
N ASP A 300 57.60 -6.76 63.23
CA ASP A 300 56.84 -5.58 62.79
C ASP A 300 56.92 -5.36 61.26
N ALA A 301 58.06 -5.65 60.64
CA ALA A 301 58.18 -5.63 59.18
C ALA A 301 57.28 -6.69 58.52
N ASP A 302 57.24 -7.92 59.04
CA ASP A 302 56.35 -8.98 58.54
C ASP A 302 54.87 -8.61 58.73
N LEU A 303 54.51 -8.00 59.88
CA LEU A 303 53.14 -7.51 60.15
C LEU A 303 52.73 -6.40 59.18
N ASN A 304 53.65 -5.48 58.87
CA ASN A 304 53.42 -4.45 57.85
C ASN A 304 53.20 -5.07 56.47
N GLU A 305 53.99 -6.06 56.09
CA GLU A 305 53.85 -6.74 54.81
C GLU A 305 52.49 -7.47 54.71
N MET A 306 52.07 -8.16 55.78
CA MET A 306 50.75 -8.78 55.83
C MET A 306 49.60 -7.77 55.73
N GLU A 307 49.69 -6.63 56.43
CA GLU A 307 48.69 -5.57 56.34
C GLU A 307 48.60 -4.99 54.91
N GLN A 308 49.75 -4.80 54.26
CA GLN A 308 49.82 -4.35 52.87
C GLN A 308 49.24 -5.37 51.90
N MET A 309 49.57 -6.65 52.03
CA MET A 309 49.03 -7.72 51.18
C MET A 309 47.51 -7.84 51.31
N VAL A 310 46.98 -7.76 52.53
CA VAL A 310 45.53 -7.80 52.79
C VAL A 310 44.83 -6.59 52.17
N THR A 311 45.38 -5.39 52.37
CA THR A 311 44.82 -4.15 51.82
C THR A 311 44.83 -4.17 50.29
N ALA A 312 45.96 -4.54 49.68
CA ALA A 312 46.09 -4.64 48.23
C ALA A 312 45.11 -5.68 47.62
N SER A 313 44.93 -6.83 48.28
CA SER A 313 43.99 -7.86 47.84
C SER A 313 42.54 -7.37 47.91
N LEU A 314 42.18 -6.63 48.97
CA LEU A 314 40.85 -6.07 49.15
C LEU A 314 40.57 -4.93 48.15
N ASP A 315 41.56 -4.07 47.91
CA ASP A 315 41.46 -2.97 46.94
C ASP A 315 41.31 -3.53 45.51
N TYR A 316 42.04 -4.58 45.16
CA TYR A 316 41.87 -5.27 43.88
C TYR A 316 40.45 -5.84 43.71
N LEU A 317 39.91 -6.47 44.76
CA LEU A 317 38.55 -7.04 44.74
C LEU A 317 37.44 -5.97 44.72
N ARG A 318 37.73 -4.74 45.16
CA ARG A 318 36.81 -3.58 45.10
C ARG A 318 36.93 -2.76 43.82
N GLY A 319 38.10 -2.74 43.19
CA GLY A 319 38.42 -1.91 42.01
C GLY A 319 38.31 -2.64 40.67
N THR A 320 37.78 -3.87 40.64
CA THR A 320 37.55 -4.63 39.40
C THR A 320 36.16 -4.42 38.78
N ASP A 321 35.42 -3.41 39.24
CA ASP A 321 34.15 -2.95 38.63
C ASP A 321 34.37 -1.82 37.61
#